data_AF-G2I2P0-F1
#
_entry.id   AF-G2I2P0-F1
#
_cell.length_a   1.000
_cell.length_b   1.000
_cell.length_c   1.000
_cell.angle_alpha   90.00
_cell.angle_beta   90.00
_cell.angle_gamma   90.00
#
_symmetry.space_group_name_H-M   'P 1'
#
loop_
_entity.id
_entity.type
_entity.pdbx_description
1 polymer ?
#
loop_
_entity_poly.entity_id
_entity_poly.type
_entity_poly.pdbx_seq_one_letter_code
_entity_poly.pdbx_strand_id
1 'polypeptide(L)'
;MTDRPDDTDGGSIPERIEREDYTRSADDVERQRSIFDLSTRTRLLPNAADLARRQTIMRSAKWMLPLLALILLGSIAAWPAVERAVIMHTGTMAQMNHVRVKSGSMLNPTYRGLDEHGHPYMITADEARQVSSERIDLTNAAADTLMDNGNWLYVTANEGVYIQHAQMLDLTHAVTLYRNDGTLMLTPTADIDMRHNIIVTDSWIHGEGPVGVMDVQGGMLDIHGGIMMFRGPGRMILNAAERSN
;
A
#
# COMPACT_ATOMS: atom_id res chain seq x y z
N MET A 1 -24.44 120.98 40.28
CA MET A 1 -25.91 121.12 40.25
C MET A 1 -26.46 119.95 41.06
N THR A 2 -26.98 120.23 42.26
CA THR A 2 -27.94 119.47 43.11
C THR A 2 -27.96 117.93 43.00
N ASP A 3 -27.89 117.10 44.05
CA ASP A 3 -28.51 117.20 45.37
C ASP A 3 -28.00 116.07 46.31
N ARG A 4 -28.16 116.30 47.61
CA ARG A 4 -27.94 115.49 48.83
C ARG A 4 -28.88 114.24 48.89
N PRO A 5 -28.92 113.46 50.00
CA PRO A 5 -27.90 112.95 50.93
C PRO A 5 -28.12 111.44 51.23
N ASP A 6 -27.32 110.81 52.11
CA ASP A 6 -27.72 110.34 53.45
C ASP A 6 -27.61 108.79 53.46
N ASP A 7 -27.21 108.08 54.51
CA ASP A 7 -26.94 108.45 55.89
C ASP A 7 -26.17 107.27 56.54
N THR A 8 -25.47 107.57 57.64
CA THR A 8 -25.12 106.70 58.80
C THR A 8 -24.46 105.34 58.52
N ASP A 9 -23.14 105.20 58.68
CA ASP A 9 -22.35 105.22 59.94
C ASP A 9 -22.71 104.09 60.91
N GLY A 10 -21.68 103.35 61.36
CA GLY A 10 -21.91 102.29 62.35
C GLY A 10 -20.81 101.24 62.53
N GLY A 11 -19.62 101.68 62.94
CA GLY A 11 -18.93 101.00 64.05
C GLY A 11 -18.06 99.77 63.73
N SER A 12 -16.78 100.04 63.53
CA SER A 12 -15.67 99.08 63.65
C SER A 12 -15.35 98.72 65.11
N ILE A 13 -15.17 97.42 65.41
CA ILE A 13 -14.40 96.89 66.56
C ILE A 13 -13.58 95.68 66.04
N PRO A 14 -12.43 95.31 66.63
CA PRO A 14 -11.12 95.50 66.03
C PRO A 14 -10.45 94.19 65.58
N GLU A 15 -9.36 94.41 64.85
CA GLU A 15 -8.36 93.50 64.28
C GLU A 15 -8.05 92.24 65.14
N ARG A 16 -8.29 91.06 64.54
CA ARG A 16 -7.97 89.74 65.08
C ARG A 16 -6.55 89.37 64.61
N ILE A 17 -5.62 89.24 65.55
CA ILE A 17 -4.26 88.77 65.28
C ILE A 17 -4.32 87.32 64.76
N GLU A 18 -4.01 87.15 63.47
CA GLU A 18 -3.99 85.90 62.73
C GLU A 18 -2.54 85.36 62.73
N ARG A 19 -2.33 84.12 63.18
CA ARG A 19 -1.01 83.46 63.16
C ARG A 19 -0.86 82.67 61.86
N GLU A 20 0.11 83.07 61.04
CA GLU A 20 0.32 82.61 59.65
C GLU A 20 0.90 81.18 59.51
N ASP A 21 1.23 80.50 60.61
CA ASP A 21 1.97 79.22 60.60
C ASP A 21 1.16 77.99 60.13
N TYR A 22 -0.15 78.13 59.88
CA TYR A 22 -1.02 77.01 59.47
C TYR A 22 -1.31 76.92 57.97
N THR A 23 -0.77 77.82 57.15
CA THR A 23 -1.00 77.80 55.69
C THR A 23 -0.02 76.86 54.99
N ARG A 24 -0.17 75.55 55.21
CA ARG A 24 0.54 74.55 54.40
C ARG A 24 -0.02 74.61 52.98
N SER A 25 0.81 74.96 52.00
CA SER A 25 0.41 75.08 50.59
C SER A 25 -0.24 73.78 50.09
N ALA A 26 -1.35 73.91 49.35
CA ALA A 26 -2.07 72.79 48.75
C ALA A 26 -1.16 71.91 47.87
N ASP A 27 -0.13 72.51 47.27
CA ASP A 27 0.82 71.83 46.39
C ASP A 27 1.64 70.74 47.10
N ASP A 28 1.94 70.91 48.39
CA ASP A 28 2.69 69.92 49.17
C ASP A 28 1.81 68.73 49.59
N VAL A 29 0.50 68.96 49.76
CA VAL A 29 -0.47 67.89 50.02
C VAL A 29 -0.68 67.04 48.76
N GLU A 30 -0.63 67.64 47.58
CA GLU A 30 -0.80 66.95 46.30
C GLU A 30 0.43 66.08 45.95
N ARG A 31 1.65 66.57 46.21
CA ARG A 31 2.87 65.75 46.06
C ARG A 31 2.91 64.55 47.00
N GLN A 32 2.39 64.67 48.22
CA GLN A 32 2.33 63.51 49.13
C GLN A 32 1.29 62.47 48.70
N ARG A 33 0.22 62.87 47.99
CA ARG A 33 -0.78 61.93 47.48
C ARG A 33 -0.30 61.11 46.29
N SER A 34 0.57 61.66 45.43
CA SER A 34 1.07 60.93 44.25
C SER A 34 2.04 59.79 44.58
N ILE A 35 2.61 59.75 45.79
CA ILE A 35 3.48 58.66 46.24
C ILE A 35 2.66 57.44 46.73
N PHE A 36 1.39 57.65 47.09
CA PHE A 36 0.49 56.58 47.56
C PHE A 36 -0.36 55.92 46.46
N ASP A 37 -0.19 56.29 45.19
CA ASP A 37 -0.73 55.56 44.04
C ASP A 37 0.10 54.28 43.75
N LEU A 38 0.27 53.48 44.79
CA LEU A 38 0.84 52.14 44.70
C LEU A 38 -0.22 51.21 44.12
N SER A 39 -0.25 51.16 42.79
CA SER A 39 -0.62 49.98 42.01
C SER A 39 -1.87 49.24 42.50
N THR A 40 -3.03 49.59 41.97
CA THR A 40 -4.08 48.60 41.69
C THR A 40 -3.55 47.63 40.62
N ARG A 41 -2.57 46.80 40.98
CA ARG A 41 -2.41 45.50 40.33
C ARG A 41 -3.66 44.73 40.70
N THR A 42 -4.67 44.83 39.84
CA THR A 42 -5.73 43.83 39.75
C THR A 42 -5.05 42.47 39.78
N ARG A 43 -5.05 41.83 40.95
CA ARG A 43 -4.75 40.42 41.06
C ARG A 43 -5.88 39.75 40.29
N LEU A 44 -5.61 39.39 39.04
CA LEU A 44 -6.43 38.46 38.26
C LEU A 44 -6.47 37.18 39.08
N LEU A 45 -7.54 37.02 39.88
CA LEU A 45 -7.83 35.77 40.54
C LEU A 45 -7.88 34.70 39.44
N PRO A 46 -7.07 33.63 39.52
CA PRO A 46 -7.10 32.56 38.54
C PRO A 46 -8.54 32.06 38.41
N ASN A 47 -9.12 32.24 37.23
CA ASN A 47 -10.50 31.90 36.95
C ASN A 47 -10.69 30.39 37.15
N ALA A 48 -11.61 29.97 38.01
CA ALA A 48 -11.90 28.57 38.27
C ALA A 48 -12.29 27.80 36.98
N ALA A 49 -12.80 28.52 35.98
CA ALA A 49 -13.14 27.97 34.66
C ALA A 49 -11.90 27.55 33.83
N ASP A 50 -10.76 28.22 34.01
CA ASP A 50 -9.52 27.89 33.27
C ASP A 50 -8.83 26.65 33.84
N LEU A 51 -9.00 26.39 35.14
CA LEU A 51 -8.51 25.17 35.79
C LEU A 51 -9.38 23.94 35.45
N ALA A 52 -10.70 24.10 35.37
CA ALA A 52 -11.63 23.02 35.00
C ALA A 52 -11.51 22.59 33.52
N ARG A 53 -11.25 23.54 32.61
CA ARG A 53 -10.99 23.23 31.18
C ARG A 53 -9.69 22.44 30.98
N ARG A 54 -8.62 22.75 31.72
CA ARG A 54 -7.37 22.00 31.63
C ARG A 54 -7.48 20.58 32.18
N GLN A 55 -8.25 20.36 33.23
CA GLN A 55 -8.43 19.02 33.82
C GLN A 55 -9.25 18.07 32.93
N THR A 56 -10.24 18.57 32.19
CA THR A 56 -11.06 17.73 31.29
C THR A 56 -10.28 17.30 30.05
N ILE A 57 -9.44 18.17 29.49
CA ILE A 57 -8.53 17.85 28.38
C ILE A 57 -7.48 16.80 28.80
N MET A 58 -6.95 16.89 30.03
CA MET A 58 -6.00 15.88 30.52
C MET A 58 -6.66 14.52 30.81
N ARG A 59 -7.93 14.51 31.25
CA ARG A 59 -8.67 13.26 31.54
C ARG A 59 -9.10 12.53 30.26
N SER A 60 -9.45 13.25 29.19
CA SER A 60 -9.78 12.65 27.89
C SER A 60 -8.54 12.13 27.17
N ALA A 61 -7.41 12.85 27.25
CA ALA A 61 -6.13 12.40 26.67
C ALA A 61 -5.66 11.06 27.27
N LYS A 62 -5.92 10.81 28.57
CA LYS A 62 -5.55 9.57 29.26
C LYS A 62 -6.27 8.32 28.72
N TRP A 63 -7.43 8.49 28.07
CA TRP A 63 -8.21 7.39 27.48
C TRP A 63 -8.17 7.39 25.95
N MET A 64 -8.04 8.55 25.31
CA MET A 64 -7.88 8.62 23.85
C MET A 64 -6.58 8.00 23.37
N LEU A 65 -5.49 8.18 24.10
CA LEU A 65 -4.18 7.66 23.70
C LEU A 65 -4.13 6.12 23.65
N PRO A 66 -4.59 5.36 24.66
CA PRO A 66 -4.66 3.91 24.55
C PRO A 66 -5.70 3.44 23.53
N LEU A 67 -6.84 4.12 23.38
CA LEU A 67 -7.84 3.77 22.37
C LEU A 67 -7.28 3.90 20.95
N LEU A 68 -6.57 5.00 20.67
CA LEU A 68 -5.94 5.25 19.38
C LEU A 68 -4.81 4.26 19.10
N ALA A 69 -4.02 3.89 20.13
CA ALA A 69 -3.04 2.82 20.01
C ALA A 69 -3.67 1.46 19.72
N LEU A 70 -4.82 1.14 20.34
CA LEU A 70 -5.58 -0.09 20.09
C LEU A 70 -6.15 -0.13 18.67
N ILE A 71 -6.64 1.00 18.16
CA ILE A 71 -7.11 1.13 16.77
C ILE A 71 -5.94 0.91 15.79
N LEU A 72 -4.79 1.52 16.05
CA LEU A 72 -3.58 1.35 15.22
C LEU A 72 -3.09 -0.09 15.22
N LEU A 73 -3.00 -0.72 16.40
CA LEU A 73 -2.64 -2.13 16.54
C LEU A 73 -3.66 -3.04 15.85
N GLY A 74 -4.95 -2.74 16.01
CA GLY A 74 -6.03 -3.46 15.32
C GLY A 74 -5.93 -3.34 13.80
N SER A 75 -5.56 -2.16 13.28
CA SER A 75 -5.35 -1.95 11.84
C SER A 75 -4.19 -2.78 11.28
N ILE A 76 -3.08 -2.90 12.04
CA ILE A 76 -1.94 -3.73 11.64
C ILE A 76 -2.30 -5.21 11.74
N ALA A 77 -3.01 -5.62 12.80
CA ALA A 77 -3.46 -7.00 12.97
C ALA A 77 -4.53 -7.43 11.94
N ALA A 78 -5.31 -6.48 11.42
CA ALA A 78 -6.29 -6.69 10.36
C ALA A 78 -5.66 -6.74 8.96
N TRP A 79 -4.41 -6.34 8.80
CA TRP A 79 -3.67 -6.40 7.52
C TRP A 79 -3.74 -7.77 6.82
N PRO A 80 -3.45 -8.91 7.48
CA PRO A 80 -3.56 -10.24 6.86
C PRO A 80 -4.99 -10.66 6.48
N ALA A 81 -6.03 -10.00 7.00
CA ALA A 81 -7.41 -10.24 6.57
C ALA A 81 -7.74 -9.41 5.32
N VAL A 82 -7.18 -8.20 5.19
CA VAL A 82 -7.27 -7.37 3.98
C VAL A 82 -6.51 -8.03 2.82
N GLU A 83 -5.32 -8.58 3.05
CA GLU A 83 -4.59 -9.34 2.03
C GLU A 83 -5.41 -10.52 1.50
N ARG A 84 -6.07 -11.29 2.39
CA ARG A 84 -6.96 -12.39 1.97
C ARG A 84 -8.20 -11.93 1.21
N ALA A 85 -8.80 -10.81 1.61
CA ALA A 85 -9.97 -10.23 0.94
C ALA A 85 -9.61 -9.65 -0.43
N VAL A 86 -8.41 -9.07 -0.58
CA VAL A 86 -7.89 -8.62 -1.87
C VAL A 86 -7.62 -9.82 -2.77
N ILE A 87 -6.95 -10.87 -2.29
CA ILE A 87 -6.66 -12.08 -3.08
C ILE A 87 -7.94 -12.77 -3.59
N MET A 88 -9.01 -12.83 -2.80
CA MET A 88 -10.31 -13.39 -3.25
C MET A 88 -11.03 -12.54 -4.31
N HIS A 89 -10.79 -11.23 -4.37
CA HIS A 89 -11.41 -10.34 -5.36
C HIS A 89 -10.49 -9.99 -6.54
N THR A 90 -9.18 -10.28 -6.46
CA THR A 90 -8.19 -10.02 -7.52
C THR A 90 -7.82 -11.24 -8.34
N GLY A 91 -8.64 -12.30 -8.34
CA GLY A 91 -8.55 -13.39 -9.32
C GLY A 91 -8.68 -12.93 -10.80
N THR A 92 -8.93 -11.63 -11.04
CA THR A 92 -8.96 -11.00 -12.37
C THR A 92 -8.26 -9.63 -12.40
N MET A 93 -7.16 -9.42 -11.68
CA MET A 93 -6.31 -8.23 -11.88
C MET A 93 -5.20 -8.54 -12.89
N ALA A 94 -5.58 -8.58 -14.17
CA ALA A 94 -4.65 -8.54 -15.29
C ALA A 94 -3.93 -7.19 -15.30
N GLN A 95 -2.78 -7.09 -14.63
CA GLN A 95 -1.94 -5.90 -14.69
C GLN A 95 -1.12 -5.94 -15.99
N MET A 96 -1.80 -5.70 -17.11
CA MET A 96 -1.20 -5.52 -18.42
C MET A 96 -0.46 -4.17 -18.41
N ASN A 97 0.85 -4.21 -18.18
CA ASN A 97 1.66 -3.00 -18.12
C ASN A 97 1.65 -2.31 -19.49
N HIS A 98 1.10 -1.09 -19.53
CA HIS A 98 0.79 -0.36 -20.75
C HIS A 98 2.04 0.17 -21.47
N VAL A 99 2.31 -0.31 -22.68
CA VAL A 99 2.93 0.50 -23.75
C VAL A 99 1.95 0.55 -24.91
N ARG A 100 1.22 1.66 -25.01
CA ARG A 100 0.28 1.92 -26.11
C ARG A 100 1.02 2.00 -27.44
N VAL A 101 0.75 1.05 -28.35
CA VAL A 101 0.85 1.26 -29.80
C VAL A 101 -0.51 0.92 -30.41
N LYS A 102 -0.97 1.78 -31.31
CA LYS A 102 -2.36 2.02 -31.72
C LYS A 102 -3.07 0.89 -32.53
N SER A 103 -2.70 -0.38 -32.37
CA SER A 103 -3.21 -1.46 -33.23
C SER A 103 -3.26 -2.84 -32.55
N GLY A 104 -3.93 -3.01 -31.40
CA GLY A 104 -4.17 -4.35 -30.80
C GLY A 104 -2.92 -5.22 -30.55
N SER A 105 -1.73 -4.65 -30.69
CA SER A 105 -0.44 -5.31 -30.54
C SER A 105 0.30 -4.64 -29.39
N MET A 106 0.92 -5.46 -28.55
CA MET A 106 1.66 -5.06 -27.36
C MET A 106 3.06 -5.67 -27.45
N LEU A 107 4.07 -4.87 -27.13
CA LEU A 107 5.45 -5.34 -27.04
C LEU A 107 5.77 -5.71 -25.60
N ASN A 108 6.52 -6.80 -25.43
CA ASN A 108 6.89 -7.37 -24.14
C ASN A 108 5.69 -7.55 -23.17
N PRO A 109 4.56 -8.12 -23.63
CA PRO A 109 3.43 -8.41 -22.76
C PRO A 109 3.85 -9.29 -21.59
N THR A 110 3.24 -9.05 -20.44
CA THR A 110 3.33 -9.92 -19.27
C THR A 110 1.91 -10.13 -18.73
N TYR A 111 1.50 -11.39 -18.68
CA TYR A 111 0.25 -11.84 -18.10
C TYR A 111 0.53 -12.62 -16.84
N ARG A 112 -0.30 -12.42 -15.80
CA ARG A 112 -0.18 -13.11 -14.52
C ARG A 112 -1.55 -13.61 -14.11
N GLY A 113 -1.60 -14.80 -13.56
CA GLY A 113 -2.84 -15.40 -13.08
C GLY A 113 -2.57 -16.39 -11.95
N LEU A 114 -3.65 -17.00 -11.48
CA LEU A 114 -3.64 -18.07 -10.49
C LEU A 114 -4.29 -19.31 -11.11
N ASP A 115 -3.75 -20.49 -10.79
CA ASP A 115 -4.38 -21.77 -11.08
C ASP A 115 -5.54 -22.06 -10.09
N GLU A 116 -6.17 -23.23 -10.20
CA GLU A 116 -7.23 -23.67 -9.26
C GLU A 116 -6.76 -23.91 -7.81
N HIS A 117 -5.45 -24.11 -7.62
CA HIS A 117 -4.84 -24.37 -6.32
C HIS A 117 -4.30 -23.09 -5.66
N GLY A 118 -4.38 -21.95 -6.36
CA GLY A 118 -3.86 -20.66 -5.92
C GLY A 118 -2.37 -20.44 -6.18
N HIS A 119 -1.71 -21.27 -7.00
CA HIS A 119 -0.33 -21.03 -7.42
C HIS A 119 -0.28 -19.98 -8.53
N PRO A 120 0.66 -19.02 -8.43
CA PRO A 120 0.85 -18.02 -9.46
C PRO A 120 1.54 -18.62 -10.68
N TYR A 121 1.04 -18.25 -11.86
CA TYR A 121 1.73 -18.45 -13.12
C TYR A 121 1.92 -17.11 -13.83
N MET A 122 2.92 -17.05 -14.69
CA MET A 122 3.22 -15.91 -15.53
C MET A 122 3.40 -16.35 -16.97
N ILE A 123 2.90 -15.56 -17.92
CA ILE A 123 3.10 -15.72 -19.36
C ILE A 123 3.75 -14.44 -19.87
N THR A 124 4.84 -14.56 -20.59
CA THR A 124 5.55 -13.47 -21.25
C THR A 124 5.71 -13.76 -22.74
N ALA A 125 5.89 -12.72 -23.53
CA ALA A 125 6.20 -12.86 -24.96
C ALA A 125 6.95 -11.61 -25.42
N ASP A 126 7.57 -11.66 -26.60
CA ASP A 126 8.19 -10.47 -27.21
C ASP A 126 7.12 -9.56 -27.82
N GLU A 127 6.11 -10.16 -28.45
CA GLU A 127 4.95 -9.46 -29.00
C GLU A 127 3.67 -10.25 -28.70
N ALA A 128 2.60 -9.54 -28.31
CA ALA A 128 1.24 -10.07 -28.25
C ALA A 128 0.36 -9.32 -29.24
N ARG A 129 -0.39 -10.04 -30.06
CA ARG A 129 -1.39 -9.49 -30.97
C ARG A 129 -2.77 -10.01 -30.59
N GLN A 130 -3.61 -9.11 -30.11
CA GLN A 130 -5.00 -9.41 -29.79
C GLN A 130 -5.82 -9.53 -31.10
N VAL A 131 -6.21 -10.76 -31.44
CA VAL A 131 -7.01 -11.06 -32.63
C VAL A 131 -8.50 -10.88 -32.36
N SER A 132 -8.95 -11.23 -31.16
CA SER A 132 -10.32 -11.02 -30.68
C SER A 132 -10.31 -10.65 -29.19
N SER A 133 -11.48 -10.41 -28.59
CA SER A 133 -11.59 -10.17 -27.15
C SER A 133 -11.01 -11.30 -26.29
N GLU A 134 -10.87 -12.50 -26.84
CA GLU A 134 -10.51 -13.70 -26.09
C GLU A 134 -9.20 -14.35 -26.55
N ARG A 135 -8.80 -14.13 -27.81
CA ARG A 135 -7.63 -14.75 -28.42
C ARG A 135 -6.49 -13.75 -28.57
N ILE A 136 -5.34 -14.11 -28.02
CA ILE A 136 -4.09 -13.36 -28.11
C ILE A 136 -3.04 -14.27 -28.75
N ASP A 137 -2.54 -13.88 -29.92
CA ASP A 137 -1.39 -14.55 -30.53
C ASP A 137 -0.11 -13.98 -29.90
N LEU A 138 0.85 -14.85 -29.56
CA LEU A 138 2.09 -14.54 -28.87
C LEU A 138 3.28 -14.93 -29.75
N THR A 139 4.29 -14.07 -29.83
CA THR A 139 5.57 -14.34 -30.51
C THR A 139 6.67 -14.50 -29.46
N ASN A 140 7.46 -15.58 -29.56
CA ASN A 140 8.44 -16.00 -28.57
C ASN A 140 7.82 -16.10 -27.17
N ALA A 141 6.76 -16.90 -27.08
CA ALA A 141 6.01 -17.09 -25.85
C ALA A 141 6.85 -17.84 -24.82
N ALA A 142 6.72 -17.43 -23.57
CA ALA A 142 7.29 -18.11 -22.42
C ALA A 142 6.27 -18.14 -21.27
N ALA A 143 6.29 -19.20 -20.48
CA ALA A 143 5.43 -19.35 -19.32
C ALA A 143 6.20 -19.98 -18.17
N ASP A 144 6.01 -19.46 -16.96
CA ASP A 144 6.52 -20.07 -15.73
C ASP A 144 5.39 -20.33 -14.72
N THR A 145 5.57 -21.39 -13.95
CA THR A 145 4.68 -21.75 -12.83
C THR A 145 5.47 -22.46 -11.73
N LEU A 146 4.89 -22.49 -10.54
CA LEU A 146 5.45 -23.17 -9.38
C LEU A 146 4.70 -24.49 -9.15
N MET A 147 5.46 -25.56 -8.93
CA MET A 147 4.95 -26.86 -8.52
C MET A 147 4.78 -26.93 -7.00
N ASP A 148 3.89 -27.79 -6.50
CA ASP A 148 3.65 -28.02 -5.07
C ASP A 148 4.91 -28.39 -4.27
N ASN A 149 5.85 -29.09 -4.90
CA ASN A 149 7.13 -29.48 -4.30
C ASN A 149 8.18 -28.35 -4.25
N GLY A 150 7.81 -27.13 -4.67
CA GLY A 150 8.68 -25.96 -4.73
C GLY A 150 9.57 -25.89 -5.97
N ASN A 151 9.47 -26.85 -6.89
CA ASN A 151 10.15 -26.78 -8.17
C ASN A 151 9.47 -25.77 -9.08
N TRP A 152 10.25 -25.00 -9.84
CA TRP A 152 9.70 -24.14 -10.89
C TRP A 152 9.79 -24.83 -12.23
N LEU A 153 8.77 -24.62 -13.03
CA LEU A 153 8.66 -25.08 -14.41
C LEU A 153 8.67 -23.87 -15.32
N TYR A 154 9.40 -23.95 -16.42
CA TYR A 154 9.44 -22.91 -17.44
C TYR A 154 9.34 -23.50 -18.82
N VAL A 155 8.47 -22.95 -19.64
CA VAL A 155 8.20 -23.42 -20.98
C VAL A 155 8.38 -22.25 -21.93
N THR A 156 9.05 -22.47 -23.05
CA THR A 156 9.21 -21.49 -24.14
C THR A 156 8.81 -22.08 -25.47
N ALA A 157 8.36 -21.23 -26.39
CA ALA A 157 8.07 -21.59 -27.77
C ALA A 157 8.19 -20.37 -28.68
N ASN A 158 8.39 -20.59 -29.99
CA ASN A 158 8.48 -19.48 -30.94
C ASN A 158 7.12 -18.84 -31.19
N GLU A 159 6.04 -19.61 -31.13
CA GLU A 159 4.68 -19.14 -31.35
C GLU A 159 3.76 -19.67 -30.25
N GLY A 160 2.85 -18.83 -29.78
CA GLY A 160 1.86 -19.19 -28.79
C GLY A 160 0.48 -18.60 -29.11
N VAL A 161 -0.57 -19.25 -28.63
CA VAL A 161 -1.93 -18.74 -28.66
C VAL A 161 -2.48 -18.84 -27.25
N TYR A 162 -2.87 -17.71 -26.69
CA TYR A 162 -3.49 -17.66 -25.38
C TYR A 162 -4.98 -17.33 -25.50
N ILE A 163 -5.82 -18.23 -24.95
CA ILE A 163 -7.27 -18.06 -24.86
C ILE A 163 -7.64 -17.70 -23.42
N GLN A 164 -7.85 -16.41 -23.17
CA GLN A 164 -7.92 -15.87 -21.81
C GLN A 164 -9.07 -16.44 -20.97
N HIS A 165 -10.26 -16.61 -21.56
CA HIS A 165 -11.44 -17.09 -20.81
C HIS A 165 -11.31 -18.56 -20.42
N ALA A 166 -10.62 -19.36 -21.24
CA ALA A 166 -10.41 -20.78 -21.01
C ALA A 166 -9.11 -21.06 -20.26
N GLN A 167 -8.24 -20.06 -20.12
CA GLN A 167 -6.90 -20.19 -19.55
C GLN A 167 -6.06 -21.27 -20.26
N MET A 168 -6.23 -21.40 -21.58
CA MET A 168 -5.49 -22.33 -22.42
C MET A 168 -4.37 -21.59 -23.15
N LEU A 169 -3.18 -22.16 -23.13
CA LEU A 169 -1.99 -21.69 -23.84
C LEU A 169 -1.51 -22.79 -24.78
N ASP A 170 -1.74 -22.59 -26.08
CA ASP A 170 -1.28 -23.50 -27.12
C ASP A 170 0.09 -23.01 -27.59
N LEU A 171 1.12 -23.83 -27.46
CA LEU A 171 2.49 -23.52 -27.85
C LEU A 171 2.89 -24.34 -29.06
N THR A 172 3.50 -23.68 -30.04
CA THR A 172 3.93 -24.30 -31.30
C THR A 172 5.31 -23.82 -31.70
N HIS A 173 5.99 -24.65 -32.48
CA HIS A 173 7.32 -24.40 -33.02
C HIS A 173 8.41 -24.30 -31.93
N ALA A 174 9.15 -25.40 -31.77
CA ALA A 174 10.30 -25.52 -30.87
C ALA A 174 9.95 -25.27 -29.40
N VAL A 175 8.97 -26.03 -28.88
CA VAL A 175 8.61 -25.96 -27.47
C VAL A 175 9.72 -26.60 -26.63
N THR A 176 10.22 -25.83 -25.67
CA THR A 176 11.23 -26.26 -24.71
C THR A 176 10.68 -26.10 -23.31
N LEU A 177 10.68 -27.18 -22.54
CA LEU A 177 10.32 -27.18 -21.13
C LEU A 177 11.58 -27.43 -20.31
N TYR A 178 11.78 -26.59 -19.30
CA TYR A 178 12.89 -26.67 -18.36
C TYR A 178 12.34 -26.74 -16.94
N ARG A 179 12.96 -27.58 -16.12
CA ARG A 179 12.70 -27.67 -14.68
C ARG A 179 14.01 -27.48 -13.91
N ASN A 180 13.88 -26.88 -12.74
CA ASN A 180 15.00 -26.52 -11.86
C ASN A 180 15.91 -27.68 -11.42
N ASP A 181 15.46 -28.93 -11.52
CA ASP A 181 16.24 -30.13 -11.23
C ASP A 181 17.17 -30.55 -12.40
N GLY A 182 17.24 -29.74 -13.46
CA GLY A 182 18.04 -30.01 -14.65
C GLY A 182 17.31 -30.85 -15.70
N THR A 183 16.01 -31.07 -15.54
CA THR A 183 15.20 -31.73 -16.58
C THR A 183 14.92 -30.77 -17.74
N LEU A 184 15.17 -31.23 -18.96
CA LEU A 184 14.87 -30.57 -20.22
C LEU A 184 13.93 -31.45 -21.04
N MET A 185 12.91 -30.88 -21.66
CA MET A 185 12.06 -31.57 -22.64
C MET A 185 11.85 -30.73 -23.87
N LEU A 186 11.92 -31.37 -25.03
CA LEU A 186 11.78 -30.76 -26.35
C LEU A 186 10.61 -31.43 -27.07
N THR A 187 9.70 -30.61 -27.61
CA THR A 187 8.55 -31.07 -28.40
C THR A 187 8.19 -30.03 -29.46
N PRO A 188 7.66 -30.42 -30.63
CA PRO A 188 7.15 -29.47 -31.62
C PRO A 188 5.99 -28.61 -31.13
N THR A 189 5.11 -29.17 -30.32
CA THR A 189 3.87 -28.55 -29.85
C THR A 189 3.59 -28.92 -28.40
N ALA A 190 2.86 -28.10 -27.68
CA ALA A 190 2.33 -28.41 -26.36
C ALA A 190 1.09 -27.55 -26.07
N ASP A 191 0.02 -28.18 -25.61
CA ASP A 191 -1.19 -27.51 -25.15
C ASP A 191 -1.18 -27.46 -23.63
N ILE A 192 -1.31 -26.27 -23.06
CA ILE A 192 -1.22 -26.04 -21.62
C ILE A 192 -2.55 -25.52 -21.10
N ASP A 193 -3.15 -26.27 -20.19
CA ASP A 193 -4.25 -25.80 -19.37
C ASP A 193 -3.69 -25.14 -18.11
N MET A 194 -3.66 -23.82 -18.09
CA MET A 194 -3.11 -23.02 -16.97
C MET A 194 -4.01 -23.06 -15.74
N ARG A 195 -5.29 -23.47 -15.88
CA ARG A 195 -6.25 -23.54 -14.78
C ARG A 195 -6.07 -24.83 -13.99
N HIS A 196 -5.99 -25.95 -14.69
CA HIS A 196 -5.79 -27.28 -14.08
C HIS A 196 -4.30 -27.70 -14.00
N ASN A 197 -3.37 -26.89 -14.53
CA ASN A 197 -1.93 -27.16 -14.50
C ASN A 197 -1.54 -28.46 -15.24
N ILE A 198 -2.13 -28.64 -16.42
CA ILE A 198 -1.90 -29.83 -17.25
C ILE A 198 -1.23 -29.40 -18.55
N ILE A 199 -0.15 -30.09 -18.93
CA ILE A 199 0.48 -29.96 -20.25
C ILE A 199 0.22 -31.24 -21.03
N VAL A 200 -0.25 -31.12 -22.26
CA VAL A 200 -0.46 -32.24 -23.17
C VAL A 200 0.30 -32.01 -24.46
N THR A 201 0.86 -33.07 -25.02
CA THR A 201 1.35 -33.05 -26.39
C THR A 201 1.11 -34.40 -27.05
N ASP A 202 0.58 -34.35 -28.28
CA ASP A 202 0.48 -35.51 -29.16
C ASP A 202 1.67 -35.60 -30.14
N SER A 203 2.64 -34.69 -30.00
CA SER A 203 3.89 -34.70 -30.77
C SER A 203 5.01 -35.44 -30.02
N TRP A 204 6.03 -35.85 -30.75
CA TRP A 204 7.19 -36.50 -30.15
C TRP A 204 7.84 -35.63 -29.06
N ILE A 205 8.32 -36.30 -28.02
CA ILE A 205 9.02 -35.67 -26.89
C ILE A 205 10.40 -36.28 -26.80
N HIS A 206 11.42 -35.42 -26.75
CA HIS A 206 12.76 -35.77 -26.32
C HIS A 206 13.00 -35.17 -24.93
N GLY A 207 13.25 -36.00 -23.93
CA GLY A 207 13.49 -35.59 -22.55
C GLY A 207 14.89 -35.98 -22.08
N GLU A 208 15.58 -35.06 -21.44
CA GLU A 208 16.86 -35.29 -20.76
C GLU A 208 16.73 -34.85 -19.30
N GLY A 209 17.28 -35.61 -18.35
CA GLY A 209 17.24 -35.23 -16.96
C GLY A 209 18.15 -36.09 -16.09
N PRO A 210 18.10 -35.91 -14.75
CA PRO A 210 18.98 -36.61 -13.82
C PRO A 210 18.93 -38.14 -13.94
N VAL A 211 17.74 -38.66 -14.23
CA VAL A 211 17.49 -40.10 -14.35
C VAL A 211 17.94 -40.70 -15.69
N GLY A 212 18.19 -39.87 -16.71
CA GLY A 212 18.59 -40.33 -18.04
C GLY A 212 17.92 -39.57 -19.19
N VAL A 213 17.82 -40.23 -20.34
CA VAL A 213 17.28 -39.68 -21.59
C VAL A 213 16.09 -40.51 -22.07
N MET A 214 15.10 -39.86 -22.67
CA MET A 214 13.86 -40.48 -23.12
C MET A 214 13.36 -39.89 -24.45
N ASP A 215 12.92 -40.75 -25.35
CA ASP A 215 12.27 -40.40 -26.61
C ASP A 215 10.91 -41.09 -26.67
N VAL A 216 9.82 -40.33 -26.84
CA VAL A 216 8.45 -40.87 -26.97
C VAL A 216 7.63 -40.12 -28.01
N GLN A 217 6.45 -40.65 -28.36
CA GLN A 217 5.57 -40.04 -29.37
C GLN A 217 4.58 -39.00 -28.83
N GLY A 218 4.42 -38.91 -27.51
CA GLY A 218 3.51 -37.95 -26.88
C GLY A 218 3.43 -38.16 -25.38
N GLY A 219 2.70 -37.29 -24.70
CA GLY A 219 2.60 -37.36 -23.26
C GLY A 219 1.68 -36.30 -22.65
N MET A 220 1.49 -36.46 -21.36
CA MET A 220 0.73 -35.57 -20.49
C MET A 220 1.51 -35.38 -19.19
N LEU A 221 1.67 -34.13 -18.77
CA LEU A 221 2.22 -33.75 -17.49
C LEU A 221 1.12 -33.13 -16.64
N ASP A 222 0.84 -33.74 -15.50
CA ASP A 222 0.12 -33.11 -14.41
C ASP A 222 1.16 -32.44 -13.50
N ILE A 223 1.23 -31.11 -13.55
CA ILE A 223 2.22 -30.33 -12.82
C ILE A 223 1.92 -30.38 -11.31
N HIS A 224 0.65 -30.40 -10.93
CA HIS A 224 0.20 -30.46 -9.52
C HIS A 224 0.52 -31.83 -8.92
N GLY A 225 0.10 -32.90 -9.59
CA GLY A 225 0.40 -34.27 -9.15
C GLY A 225 1.88 -34.64 -9.27
N GLY A 226 2.66 -33.89 -10.05
CA GLY A 226 4.03 -34.22 -10.41
C GLY A 226 4.11 -35.52 -11.22
N ILE A 227 3.03 -35.88 -11.92
CA ILE A 227 2.89 -37.14 -12.66
C ILE A 227 3.07 -36.85 -14.14
N MET A 228 4.00 -37.55 -14.76
CA MET A 228 4.16 -37.54 -16.22
C MET A 228 3.76 -38.89 -16.79
N MET A 229 2.85 -38.87 -17.75
CA MET A 229 2.40 -40.03 -18.51
C MET A 229 2.86 -39.88 -19.95
N PHE A 230 3.45 -40.94 -20.50
CA PHE A 230 3.90 -40.96 -21.88
C PHE A 230 3.03 -41.91 -22.70
N ARG A 231 2.80 -41.56 -23.96
CA ARG A 231 1.95 -42.33 -24.89
C ARG A 231 2.73 -42.75 -26.12
N GLY A 232 2.44 -43.97 -26.59
CA GLY A 232 3.01 -44.53 -27.81
C GLY A 232 4.34 -45.27 -27.57
N PRO A 233 4.99 -45.73 -28.66
CA PRO A 233 6.31 -46.32 -28.58
C PRO A 233 7.31 -45.31 -28.01
N GLY A 234 8.20 -45.81 -27.17
CA GLY A 234 9.17 -45.00 -26.46
C GLY A 234 10.49 -45.74 -26.25
N ARG A 235 11.57 -44.98 -26.18
CA ARG A 235 12.90 -45.44 -25.77
C ARG A 235 13.31 -44.65 -24.54
N MET A 236 13.74 -45.34 -23.49
CA MET A 236 14.29 -44.70 -22.30
C MET A 236 15.66 -45.32 -21.99
N ILE A 237 16.64 -44.46 -21.75
CA ILE A 237 17.99 -44.85 -21.33
C ILE A 237 18.18 -44.27 -19.94
N LEU A 238 18.28 -45.13 -18.93
CA LEU A 238 18.49 -44.72 -17.54
C LEU A 238 19.98 -44.61 -17.24
N ASN A 239 20.35 -43.56 -16.52
CA ASN A 239 21.67 -43.46 -15.93
C ASN A 239 21.80 -44.54 -14.86
N ALA A 240 22.89 -45.31 -14.89
CA ALA A 240 23.15 -46.29 -13.84
C ALA A 240 23.29 -45.56 -12.50
N ALA A 241 22.51 -45.97 -11.50
CA ALA A 241 22.69 -45.46 -10.15
C ALA A 241 24.10 -45.83 -9.67
N GLU A 242 24.94 -44.84 -9.37
CA GLU A 242 26.14 -45.08 -8.59
C GLU A 242 25.71 -45.69 -7.26
N ARG A 243 26.06 -46.97 -7.04
CA ARG A 243 26.00 -47.55 -5.70
C ARG A 243 26.99 -46.77 -4.85
N SER A 244 26.52 -45.92 -3.95
CA SER A 244 27.37 -45.38 -2.89
C SER A 244 27.92 -46.56 -2.10
N ASN A 245 29.24 -46.75 -2.18
CA ASN A 245 29.96 -47.76 -1.42
C ASN A 245 30.21 -47.25 0.00
#